data_AF-A0A182ENF7-F1
#
_entry.id   AF-A0A182ENF7-F1
#
_cell.length_a   1.000
_cell.length_b   1.000
_cell.length_c   1.000
_cell.angle_alpha   90.00
_cell.angle_beta   90.00
_cell.angle_gamma   90.00
#
_symmetry.space_group_name_H-M   'P 1'
#
loop_
_entity.id
_entity.type
_entity.pdbx_description
1 polymer ?
#
loop_
_entity_poly.entity_id
_entity_poly.type
_entity_poly.pdbx_seq_one_letter_code
_entity_poly.pdbx_strand_id
1 'polypeptide(L)'
;HVGCDGIIQSNARYDHCGVCGGTGESCGRTIFQWKDTKQFSPCDATCGPNSKIFTYRVSVSVCQNIRNNRIVPERLCADQPRPRPIVEKCPHIVCPSNYR
;
A
#
# COMPACT_ATOMS: atom_id res chain seq x y z
N HIS A 1 9.61 -28.59 26.69
CA HIS A 1 9.46 -27.56 25.63
C HIS A 1 8.56 -28.13 24.54
N VAL A 2 7.61 -27.34 24.02
CA VAL A 2 6.71 -27.73 22.92
C VAL A 2 7.04 -26.85 21.73
N GLY A 3 7.18 -27.44 20.55
CA GLY A 3 7.41 -26.68 19.32
C GLY A 3 6.13 -25.96 18.86
N CYS A 4 6.28 -24.98 17.96
CA CYS A 4 5.13 -24.29 17.35
C CYS A 4 4.20 -25.20 16.51
N ASP A 5 4.65 -26.42 16.25
CA ASP A 5 3.96 -27.51 15.55
C ASP A 5 3.09 -28.35 16.50
N GLY A 6 3.11 -28.07 17.80
CA GLY A 6 2.38 -28.83 18.82
C GLY A 6 3.09 -30.11 19.27
N ILE A 7 4.32 -30.36 18.80
CA ILE A 7 5.06 -31.58 19.13
C ILE A 7 5.94 -31.36 20.37
N ILE A 8 5.85 -32.29 21.33
CA ILE A 8 6.67 -32.27 22.54
C ILE A 8 8.13 -32.56 22.18
N GLN A 9 9.06 -31.76 22.72
CA GLN A 9 10.49 -31.80 22.42
C GLN A 9 10.85 -31.44 20.96
N SER A 10 9.97 -30.77 20.22
CA SER A 10 10.31 -30.17 18.92
C SER A 10 11.07 -28.85 19.10
N ASN A 11 12.05 -28.61 18.22
CA ASN A 11 12.76 -27.33 18.11
C ASN A 11 12.10 -26.36 17.13
N ALA A 12 10.93 -26.72 16.58
CA ALA A 12 10.20 -25.86 15.66
C ALA A 12 9.81 -24.54 16.36
N ARG A 13 10.21 -23.41 15.77
CA ARG A 13 9.86 -22.06 16.24
C ARG A 13 9.16 -21.29 15.13
N TYR A 14 8.32 -20.33 15.54
CA TYR A 14 7.81 -19.35 14.61
C TYR A 14 8.96 -18.48 14.11
N ASP A 15 8.98 -18.22 12.80
CA ASP A 15 9.83 -17.19 12.23
C ASP A 15 9.26 -15.79 12.52
N HIS A 16 9.97 -14.74 12.07
CA HIS A 16 9.51 -13.36 12.23
C HIS A 16 8.25 -13.03 11.41
N CYS A 17 7.83 -13.91 10.50
CA CYS A 17 6.57 -13.82 9.75
C CYS A 17 5.40 -14.49 10.48
N GLY A 18 5.65 -15.15 11.62
CA GLY A 18 4.64 -15.92 12.35
C GLY A 18 4.33 -17.29 11.76
N VAL A 19 5.19 -17.83 10.88
CA VAL A 19 5.06 -19.16 10.30
C VAL A 19 5.89 -20.16 11.11
N CYS A 20 5.26 -21.25 11.55
CA CYS A 20 5.96 -22.30 12.28
C CYS A 20 6.94 -23.05 11.38
N GLY A 21 8.22 -23.09 11.75
CA GLY A 21 9.29 -23.69 10.94
C GLY A 21 9.58 -22.95 9.64
N GLY A 22 9.11 -21.69 9.53
CA GLY A 22 9.36 -20.86 8.35
C GLY A 22 10.81 -20.37 8.29
N THR A 23 11.24 -20.00 7.07
CA THR A 23 12.58 -19.44 6.81
C THR A 23 12.59 -17.91 6.83
N GLY A 24 11.46 -17.26 7.08
CA GLY A 24 11.31 -15.81 6.93
C GLY A 24 11.06 -15.34 5.48
N GLU A 25 11.11 -16.24 4.49
CA GLU A 25 10.91 -15.89 3.08
C GLU A 25 9.43 -15.79 2.67
N SER A 26 8.54 -16.35 3.50
CA SER A 26 7.09 -16.40 3.25
C SER A 26 6.38 -15.08 3.56
N CYS A 27 7.02 -14.15 4.28
CA CYS A 27 6.50 -12.80 4.54
C CYS A 27 6.03 -12.10 3.24
N GLY A 28 6.71 -12.36 2.12
CA GLY A 28 6.37 -11.78 0.81
C GLY A 28 5.33 -12.56 -0.02
N ARG A 29 4.93 -13.76 0.42
CA ARG A 29 4.02 -14.67 -0.32
C ARG A 29 2.60 -14.67 0.25
N THR A 30 2.09 -13.51 0.63
CA THR A 30 0.68 -13.34 0.98
C THR A 30 -0.16 -13.21 -0.29
N ILE A 31 -1.36 -13.82 -0.27
CA ILE A 31 -2.33 -13.72 -1.37
C ILE A 31 -2.88 -12.31 -1.57
N PHE A 32 -2.65 -11.42 -0.61
CA PHE A 32 -2.95 -10.00 -0.66
C PHE A 32 -1.69 -9.24 -1.03
N GLN A 33 -1.74 -8.46 -2.12
CA GLN A 33 -0.60 -7.67 -2.55
C GLN A 33 -1.05 -6.26 -2.92
N TRP A 34 -0.17 -5.30 -2.69
CA TRP A 34 -0.35 -3.95 -3.21
C TRP A 34 -0.29 -3.97 -4.73
N LYS A 35 -1.31 -3.40 -5.36
CA LYS A 35 -1.38 -3.24 -6.82
C LYS A 35 -1.62 -1.80 -7.17
N ASP A 36 -0.80 -1.27 -8.08
CA ASP A 36 -1.04 0.03 -8.70
C ASP A 36 -2.28 -0.06 -9.60
N THR A 37 -3.24 0.83 -9.38
CA THR A 37 -4.50 0.84 -10.15
C THR A 37 -4.40 1.62 -11.46
N LYS A 38 -3.27 2.28 -11.72
CA LYS A 38 -3.08 3.27 -12.79
C LYS A 38 -4.07 4.43 -12.76
N GLN A 39 -4.85 4.56 -11.68
CA GLN A 39 -5.73 5.70 -11.42
C GLN A 39 -5.01 6.70 -10.54
N PHE A 40 -5.38 7.96 -10.64
CA PHE A 40 -4.81 9.04 -9.83
C PHE A 40 -5.86 9.58 -8.86
N SER A 41 -5.38 10.07 -7.72
CA SER A 41 -6.18 10.86 -6.80
C SER A 41 -6.71 12.13 -7.50
N PRO A 42 -7.70 12.81 -6.92
CA PRO A 42 -7.93 14.21 -7.24
C PRO A 42 -6.64 15.03 -7.08
N CYS A 43 -6.56 16.16 -7.78
CA CYS A 43 -5.48 17.12 -7.54
C CYS A 43 -5.59 17.67 -6.12
N ASP A 44 -4.44 17.83 -5.46
CA ASP A 44 -4.31 18.34 -4.09
C ASP A 44 -5.02 19.70 -3.88
N ALA A 45 -5.14 20.48 -4.94
CA ALA A 45 -6.01 21.66 -4.97
C ALA A 45 -6.65 21.83 -6.36
N THR A 46 -7.87 22.38 -6.37
CA THR A 46 -8.61 22.73 -7.59
C THR A 46 -8.03 23.97 -8.27
N CYS A 47 -7.45 24.87 -7.48
CA CYS A 47 -6.77 26.07 -7.94
C CYS A 47 -5.57 26.36 -7.02
N GLY A 48 -4.57 27.09 -7.51
CA GLY A 48 -3.38 27.49 -6.76
C GLY A 48 -3.24 29.01 -6.67
N PRO A 49 -2.44 29.51 -5.71
CA PRO A 49 -1.97 30.89 -5.76
C PRO A 49 -1.09 31.08 -7.00
N ASN A 50 -1.01 32.31 -7.49
CA ASN A 50 -0.13 32.76 -8.56
C ASN A 50 1.36 32.43 -8.33
N SER A 51 1.77 32.14 -7.09
CA SER A 51 3.11 31.68 -6.72
C SER A 51 3.31 30.15 -6.82
N LYS A 52 2.24 29.34 -6.89
CA LYS A 52 2.30 27.88 -7.02
C LYS A 52 1.80 27.47 -8.40
N ILE A 53 2.76 27.34 -9.32
CA ILE A 53 2.48 27.20 -10.76
C ILE A 53 1.85 25.85 -11.16
N PHE A 54 1.82 24.84 -10.28
CA PHE A 54 1.18 23.54 -10.54
C PHE A 54 0.58 22.97 -9.25
N THR A 55 -0.54 22.25 -9.39
CA THR A 55 -1.04 21.32 -8.37
C THR A 55 -0.61 19.90 -8.73
N TYR A 56 -0.74 18.95 -7.81
CA TYR A 56 -0.24 17.58 -8.00
C TYR A 56 -1.33 16.55 -7.70
N ARG A 57 -1.23 15.40 -8.34
CA ARG A 57 -2.02 14.20 -8.03
C ARG A 57 -1.10 12.99 -7.92
N VAL A 58 -1.53 11.97 -7.19
CA VAL A 58 -0.73 10.77 -6.93
C VAL A 58 -1.43 9.50 -7.41
N SER A 59 -0.67 8.51 -7.87
CA SER A 59 -1.25 7.23 -8.27
C SER A 59 -1.82 6.47 -7.07
N VAL A 60 -2.95 5.82 -7.27
CA VAL A 60 -3.67 5.08 -6.24
C VAL A 60 -3.25 3.62 -6.31
N SER A 61 -2.73 3.11 -5.20
CA SER A 61 -2.47 1.68 -4.99
C SER A 61 -3.50 1.09 -4.04
N VAL A 62 -3.93 -0.14 -4.32
CA VAL A 62 -4.93 -0.86 -3.51
C VAL A 62 -4.39 -2.22 -3.08
N CYS A 63 -4.84 -2.71 -1.94
CA CYS A 63 -4.59 -4.08 -1.53
C CYS A 63 -5.55 -5.01 -2.29
N GLN A 64 -5.02 -5.97 -3.04
CA GLN A 64 -5.81 -6.88 -3.88
C GLN A 64 -5.48 -8.33 -3.56
N ASN A 65 -6.51 -9.17 -3.49
CA ASN A 65 -6.33 -10.61 -3.50
C ASN A 65 -5.96 -11.09 -4.92
N ILE A 66 -4.74 -11.59 -5.09
CA ILE A 66 -4.18 -11.97 -6.40
C ILE A 66 -4.84 -13.22 -6.99
N ARG A 67 -5.53 -14.04 -6.19
CA ARG A 67 -6.19 -15.26 -6.68
C ARG A 67 -7.49 -14.97 -7.42
N ASN A 68 -8.25 -13.98 -6.95
CA ASN A 68 -9.57 -13.64 -7.50
C ASN A 68 -9.70 -12.19 -7.96
N ASN A 69 -8.61 -11.41 -7.90
CA ASN A 69 -8.55 -10.00 -8.25
C ASN A 69 -9.52 -9.11 -7.46
N ARG A 70 -9.97 -9.50 -6.27
CA ARG A 70 -10.83 -8.65 -5.44
C ARG A 70 -10.01 -7.65 -4.65
N ILE A 71 -10.42 -6.39 -4.69
CA ILE A 71 -9.89 -5.36 -3.79
C ILE A 71 -10.34 -5.70 -2.37
N VAL A 72 -9.41 -5.65 -1.43
CA VAL A 72 -9.62 -6.00 -0.03
C VAL A 72 -9.12 -4.87 0.87
N PRO A 73 -9.48 -4.85 2.17
CA PRO A 73 -9.02 -3.81 3.08
C PRO A 73 -7.48 -3.70 3.16
N GLU A 74 -6.96 -2.47 3.18
CA GLU A 74 -5.51 -2.18 3.20
C GLU A 74 -4.76 -2.84 4.36
N ARG A 75 -5.43 -3.06 5.50
CA ARG A 75 -4.85 -3.74 6.67
C ARG A 75 -4.27 -5.12 6.35
N LEU A 76 -4.78 -5.80 5.31
CA LEU A 76 -4.27 -7.10 4.88
C LEU A 76 -2.94 -7.03 4.13
N CYS A 77 -2.54 -5.83 3.70
CA CYS A 77 -1.25 -5.54 3.08
C CYS A 77 -0.38 -4.58 3.94
N ALA A 78 -0.80 -4.24 5.17
CA ALA A 78 -0.15 -3.20 5.98
C ALA A 78 1.31 -3.55 6.36
N ASP A 79 1.62 -4.83 6.50
CA ASP A 79 2.97 -5.33 6.80
C ASP A 79 3.88 -5.39 5.57
N GLN A 80 3.34 -5.11 4.37
CA GLN A 80 4.09 -5.13 3.13
C GLN A 80 4.49 -3.72 2.69
N PRO A 81 5.66 -3.56 2.04
CA PRO A 81 6.07 -2.28 1.50
C PRO A 81 5.07 -1.81 0.43
N ARG A 82 4.41 -0.68 0.69
CA ARG A 82 3.53 -0.03 -0.29
C ARG A 82 4.38 0.51 -1.44
N PRO A 83 3.98 0.29 -2.70
CA PRO A 83 4.70 0.83 -3.86
C PRO A 83 4.73 2.35 -3.79
N ARG A 84 5.85 2.93 -4.24
CA ARG A 84 6.01 4.39 -4.31
C ARG A 84 4.97 4.95 -5.30
N PRO A 85 4.14 5.92 -4.88
CA PRO A 85 3.14 6.49 -5.77
C PRO A 85 3.81 7.32 -6.86
N ILE A 86 3.24 7.27 -8.07
CA ILE A 86 3.65 8.13 -9.17
C ILE A 86 3.03 9.50 -8.95
N VAL A 87 3.84 10.57 -9.04
CA VAL A 87 3.38 11.95 -8.87
C VAL A 87 3.25 12.60 -10.25
N GLU A 88 2.08 13.16 -10.54
CA GLU A 88 1.81 13.88 -11.78
C GLU A 88 1.43 15.33 -11.51
N LYS A 89 1.81 16.23 -12.43
CA LYS A 89 1.41 17.63 -12.43
C LYS A 89 0.00 17.77 -12.99
N CYS A 90 -0.83 18.53 -12.30
CA CYS A 90 -2.15 18.95 -12.77
C CYS A 90 -2.06 20.30 -13.51
N PRO A 91 -3.07 20.64 -14.33
CA PRO A 91 -3.19 21.96 -14.94
C PRO A 91 -3.18 23.08 -13.90
N HIS A 92 -2.47 24.16 -14.20
CA HIS A 92 -2.46 25.35 -13.37
C HIS A 92 -3.74 26.14 -13.55
N ILE A 93 -4.52 26.26 -12.47
CA ILE A 93 -5.71 27.10 -12.42
C ILE A 93 -5.47 28.12 -11.32
N VAL A 94 -5.43 29.40 -11.66
CA VAL A 94 -5.30 30.48 -10.67
C VAL A 94 -6.61 30.61 -9.90
N CYS A 95 -6.54 30.63 -8.57
CA CYS A 95 -7.75 30.80 -7.76
C CYS A 95 -8.40 32.17 -8.05
N PRO A 96 -9.74 32.23 -8.20
CA PRO A 96 -10.43 33.49 -8.37
C PRO A 96 -10.33 34.33 -7.08
N SER A 97 -10.24 35.65 -7.23
CA SER A 97 -9.93 36.60 -6.16
C SER A 97 -10.94 36.65 -5.01
N ASN A 98 -12.09 36.00 -5.17
CA ASN A 98 -13.18 35.89 -4.21
C ASN A 98 -13.12 34.63 -3.32
N TYR A 99 -12.15 33.74 -3.54
CA TYR A 99 -11.88 32.61 -2.64
C TYR A 99 -11.11 33.14 -1.41
N ARG A 100 -11.83 33.58 -0.38
CA ARG A 100 -11.25 34.02 0.91
C ARG A 100 -11.58 33.01 2.00
#